data_AF-A0A5C4RRF7-F1
#
_entry.id   AF-A0A5C4RRF7-F1
#
_cell.length_a   1.000
_cell.length_b   1.000
_cell.length_c   1.000
_cell.angle_alpha   90.00
_cell.angle_beta   90.00
_cell.angle_gamma   90.00
#
_symmetry.space_group_name_H-M   'P 1'
#
loop_
_entity.id
_entity.type
_entity.pdbx_description
1 polymer ?
#
loop_
_entity_poly.entity_id
_entity_poly.type
_entity_poly.pdbx_seq_one_letter_code
_entity_poly.pdbx_strand_id
1 'polypeptide(L)'
;MKAAPRFSAWAAVPDGITALMFAVVWCFPFAFGALSVKTAMLTMLVEFFLIHATGFFTALDGNSRVPARLRIGSLAGLSLFYVLMIGAFAWAFGEWWPLLAFAWLVVGKVLWARGDEAGDDATMWKMAAWAGSVAAYLFAVAVTSIVPLPRLGMREELQPRFGFGDSMSGAWVEQPQSVVAMGVLYFGLLCAAKVLAARWQAKRTARAAAAPTAS
;
A
#
# COMPACT_ATOMS: atom_id res chain seq x y z
N MET A 1 -3.85 24.71 20.94
CA MET A 1 -4.40 23.82 19.90
C MET A 1 -3.23 23.14 19.20
N LYS A 2 -3.14 21.81 19.22
CA LYS A 2 -2.14 21.08 18.43
C LYS A 2 -2.46 21.27 16.95
N ALA A 3 -1.43 21.53 16.13
CA ALA A 3 -1.61 21.68 14.69
C ALA A 3 -2.20 20.39 14.11
N ALA A 4 -3.32 20.48 13.41
CA ALA A 4 -3.87 19.33 12.71
C ALA A 4 -2.86 18.87 11.64
N PRO A 5 -2.62 17.55 11.48
CA PRO A 5 -1.66 17.04 10.51
C PRO A 5 -2.04 17.53 9.11
N ARG A 6 -1.09 18.11 8.37
CA ARG A 6 -1.32 18.70 7.05
C ARG A 6 -1.27 17.60 5.98
N PHE A 7 -2.41 17.26 5.40
CA PHE A 7 -2.48 16.41 4.21
C PHE A 7 -2.04 17.21 2.99
N SER A 8 -0.89 16.83 2.45
CA SER A 8 -0.45 17.33 1.15
C SER A 8 -1.09 16.51 0.04
N ALA A 9 -1.71 17.17 -0.94
CA ALA A 9 -2.22 16.50 -2.14
C ALA A 9 -1.09 15.76 -2.90
N TRP A 10 0.16 16.21 -2.73
CA TRP A 10 1.35 15.52 -3.26
C TRP A 10 1.53 14.11 -2.71
N ALA A 11 1.00 13.80 -1.51
CA ALA A 11 1.06 12.46 -0.94
C ALA A 11 0.19 11.43 -1.68
N ALA A 12 -0.74 11.88 -2.54
CA ALA A 12 -1.58 11.03 -3.39
C ALA A 12 -0.93 10.68 -4.73
N VAL A 13 0.10 11.43 -5.14
CA VAL A 13 0.75 11.25 -6.44
C VAL A 13 1.34 9.84 -6.61
N PRO A 14 2.05 9.26 -5.62
CA PRO A 14 2.58 7.91 -5.76
C PRO A 14 1.48 6.87 -6.06
N ASP A 15 0.36 6.87 -5.31
CA ASP A 15 -0.72 5.90 -5.54
C ASP A 15 -1.40 6.15 -6.89
N GLY A 16 -1.58 7.42 -7.29
CA GLY A 16 -2.15 7.76 -8.59
C GLY A 16 -1.29 7.25 -9.75
N ILE A 17 0.03 7.39 -9.66
CA ILE A 17 0.97 6.84 -10.64
C ILE A 17 0.89 5.32 -10.65
N THR A 18 0.92 4.67 -9.48
CA THR A 18 0.83 3.20 -9.40
C THR A 18 -0.49 2.70 -9.99
N ALA A 19 -1.63 3.30 -9.65
CA ALA A 19 -2.92 2.96 -10.23
C ALA A 19 -2.92 3.09 -11.76
N LEU A 20 -2.32 4.16 -12.30
CA LEU A 20 -2.17 4.36 -13.74
C LEU A 20 -1.27 3.29 -14.37
N MET A 21 -0.15 2.93 -13.74
CA MET A 21 0.73 1.86 -14.22
C MET A 21 -0.01 0.51 -14.29
N PHE A 22 -0.81 0.19 -13.26
CA PHE A 22 -1.66 -1.01 -13.29
C PHE A 22 -2.71 -0.93 -14.42
N ALA A 23 -3.32 0.24 -14.65
CA ALA A 23 -4.28 0.41 -15.75
C ALA A 23 -3.61 0.26 -17.12
N VAL A 24 -2.39 0.76 -17.28
CA VAL A 24 -1.57 0.57 -18.47
C VAL A 24 -1.28 -0.91 -18.68
N VAL A 25 -0.87 -1.65 -17.64
CA VAL A 25 -0.66 -3.11 -17.73
C VAL A 25 -1.96 -3.84 -18.06
N TRP A 26 -3.10 -3.38 -17.55
CA TRP A 26 -4.40 -3.99 -17.87
C TRP A 26 -4.73 -3.92 -19.36
N CYS A 27 -4.49 -2.75 -19.97
CA CYS A 27 -4.71 -2.54 -21.40
C CYS A 27 -3.58 -3.12 -22.27
N PHE A 28 -2.34 -3.07 -21.78
CA PHE A 28 -1.12 -3.38 -22.51
C PHE A 28 -0.18 -4.23 -21.62
N PRO A 29 -0.35 -5.56 -21.54
CA PRO A 29 0.33 -6.42 -20.57
C PRO A 29 1.85 -6.51 -20.74
N PHE A 30 2.40 -5.95 -21.82
CA PHE A 30 3.83 -5.91 -22.11
C PHE A 30 4.41 -4.49 -22.11
N ALA A 31 3.66 -3.48 -21.64
CA ALA A 31 4.07 -2.07 -21.69
C ALA A 31 5.42 -1.80 -21.00
N PHE A 32 5.75 -2.58 -19.96
CA PHE A 32 7.02 -2.46 -19.21
C PHE A 32 7.90 -3.72 -19.38
N GLY A 33 7.69 -4.46 -20.48
CA GLY A 33 8.40 -5.71 -20.77
C GLY A 33 7.58 -6.98 -20.51
N ALA A 34 8.19 -8.14 -20.79
CA ALA A 34 7.51 -9.44 -20.75
C ALA A 34 6.94 -9.80 -19.36
N LEU A 35 7.57 -9.32 -18.30
CA LEU A 35 7.20 -9.65 -16.92
C LEU A 35 6.22 -8.65 -16.29
N SER A 36 5.65 -7.69 -17.03
CA SER A 36 4.85 -6.61 -16.43
C SER A 36 3.66 -7.12 -15.59
N VAL A 37 2.96 -8.15 -16.08
CA VAL A 37 1.82 -8.77 -15.36
C VAL A 37 2.28 -9.47 -14.08
N LYS A 38 3.34 -10.28 -14.16
CA LYS A 38 3.94 -10.92 -12.99
C LYS A 38 4.37 -9.86 -11.97
N THR A 39 5.09 -8.83 -12.40
CA THR A 39 5.52 -7.73 -11.53
C THR A 39 4.33 -7.06 -10.85
N ALA A 40 3.24 -6.76 -11.58
CA ALA A 40 2.03 -6.18 -11.00
C ALA A 40 1.40 -7.10 -9.92
N MET A 41 1.32 -8.41 -10.16
CA MET A 41 0.87 -9.38 -9.17
C MET A 41 1.78 -9.40 -7.93
N LEU A 42 3.10 -9.44 -8.12
CA LEU A 42 4.07 -9.43 -7.02
C LEU A 42 4.01 -8.12 -6.22
N THR A 43 3.77 -6.98 -6.87
CA THR A 43 3.54 -5.71 -6.20
C THR A 43 2.35 -5.79 -5.24
N MET A 44 1.22 -6.40 -5.66
CA MET A 44 0.08 -6.58 -4.77
C MET A 44 0.37 -7.53 -3.61
N LEU A 45 1.15 -8.58 -3.83
CA LEU A 45 1.60 -9.49 -2.77
C LEU A 45 2.53 -8.80 -1.76
N VAL A 46 3.46 -7.96 -2.25
CA VAL A 46 4.28 -7.11 -1.39
C VAL A 46 3.41 -6.14 -0.61
N GLU A 47 2.45 -5.50 -1.26
CA GLU A 47 1.53 -4.56 -0.61
C GLU A 47 0.74 -5.21 0.53
N PHE A 48 0.27 -6.44 0.36
CA PHE A 48 -0.34 -7.22 1.44
C PHE A 48 0.57 -7.27 2.68
N PHE A 49 1.85 -7.60 2.50
CA PHE A 49 2.80 -7.64 3.62
C PHE A 49 3.03 -6.25 4.22
N LEU A 50 3.09 -5.20 3.40
CA LEU A 50 3.31 -3.84 3.85
C LEU A 50 2.16 -3.29 4.69
N ILE A 51 0.92 -3.58 4.33
CA ILE A 51 -0.26 -3.18 5.11
C ILE A 51 -0.19 -3.81 6.51
N HIS A 52 0.12 -5.10 6.60
CA HIS A 52 0.26 -5.80 7.88
C HIS A 52 1.41 -5.23 8.70
N ALA A 53 2.57 -5.06 8.07
CA ALA A 53 3.74 -4.49 8.72
C ALA A 53 3.37 -3.12 9.31
N THR A 54 2.72 -2.25 8.53
CA THR A 54 2.29 -0.92 8.98
C THR A 54 1.43 -0.97 10.22
N GLY A 55 0.42 -1.84 10.27
CA GLY A 55 -0.43 -2.00 11.46
C GLY A 55 0.37 -2.38 12.70
N PHE A 56 1.21 -3.41 12.61
CA PHE A 56 2.04 -3.86 13.74
C PHE A 56 3.06 -2.80 14.17
N PHE A 57 3.73 -2.15 13.22
CA PHE A 57 4.70 -1.09 13.51
C PHE A 57 4.03 0.09 14.24
N THR A 58 2.88 0.56 13.77
CA THR A 58 2.15 1.65 14.42
C THR A 58 1.64 1.24 15.81
N ALA A 59 1.21 -0.02 15.99
CA ALA A 59 0.70 -0.50 17.28
C ALA A 59 1.79 -0.61 18.34
N LEU A 60 2.98 -1.08 17.94
CA LEU A 60 4.14 -1.18 18.83
C LEU A 60 4.72 0.20 19.17
N ASP A 61 4.78 1.10 18.19
CA ASP A 61 5.30 2.46 18.40
C ASP A 61 4.42 3.27 19.36
N GLY A 62 3.10 3.23 19.14
CA GLY A 62 2.12 3.96 19.94
C GLY A 62 1.93 3.44 21.38
N ASN A 63 2.50 2.28 21.73
CA ASN A 63 2.37 1.72 23.07
C ASN A 63 3.45 2.24 24.03
N SER A 64 3.20 3.41 24.61
CA SER A 64 4.09 4.08 25.57
C SER A 64 4.28 3.34 26.90
N ARG A 65 3.46 2.31 27.18
CA ARG A 65 3.56 1.50 28.42
C ARG A 65 4.67 0.46 28.36
N VAL A 66 5.19 0.16 27.16
CA VAL A 66 6.25 -0.84 26.98
C VAL A 66 7.64 -0.17 27.11
N PRO A 67 8.56 -0.74 27.91
CA PRO A 67 9.92 -0.24 28.01
C PRO A 67 10.61 -0.13 26.64
N ALA A 68 11.33 0.97 26.39
CA ALA A 68 11.94 1.28 25.10
C ALA A 68 12.80 0.12 24.53
N ARG A 69 13.56 -0.57 25.39
CA ARG A 69 14.38 -1.74 25.00
C ARG A 69 13.55 -2.89 24.41
N LEU A 70 12.39 -3.19 25.02
CA LEU A 70 11.51 -4.26 24.55
C LEU A 70 10.82 -3.84 23.26
N ARG A 71 10.41 -2.58 23.16
CA ARG A 71 9.83 -2.02 21.93
C ARG A 71 10.81 -2.10 20.76
N ILE A 72 12.06 -1.67 20.94
CA ILE A 72 13.11 -1.79 19.91
C ILE A 72 13.35 -3.25 19.55
N GLY A 73 13.43 -4.14 20.54
CA GLY A 73 13.56 -5.59 20.32
C GLY A 73 12.41 -6.18 19.49
N SER A 74 11.16 -5.81 19.81
CA SER A 74 9.98 -6.22 19.06
C SER A 74 9.98 -5.69 17.63
N LEU A 75 10.35 -4.43 17.42
CA LEU A 75 10.48 -3.82 16.10
C LEU A 75 11.56 -4.51 15.26
N ALA A 76 12.70 -4.83 15.86
CA ALA A 76 13.78 -5.56 15.20
C ALA A 76 13.37 -7.00 14.85
N GLY A 77 12.74 -7.72 15.79
CA GLY A 77 12.24 -9.08 15.56
C GLY A 77 11.17 -9.13 14.47
N LEU A 78 10.23 -8.18 14.47
CA LEU A 78 9.22 -8.05 13.43
C LEU A 78 9.85 -7.73 12.06
N SER A 79 10.84 -6.84 12.03
CA SER A 79 11.58 -6.51 10.79
C SER A 79 12.25 -7.75 10.21
N LEU A 80 12.95 -8.52 11.06
CA LEU A 80 13.61 -9.77 10.65
C LEU A 80 12.59 -10.78 10.10
N PHE A 81 11.45 -10.94 10.78
CA PHE A 81 10.37 -11.81 10.31
C PHE A 81 9.90 -11.44 8.90
N TYR A 82 9.65 -10.15 8.63
CA TYR A 82 9.25 -9.70 7.29
C TYR A 82 10.36 -9.87 6.25
N VAL A 83 11.64 -9.64 6.60
CA VAL A 83 12.76 -9.90 5.68
C VAL A 83 12.80 -11.37 5.28
N LEU A 84 12.65 -12.30 6.23
CA LEU A 84 12.65 -13.74 5.94
C LEU A 84 11.46 -14.13 5.04
N MET A 85 10.27 -13.60 5.32
CA MET A 85 9.07 -13.90 4.54
C MET A 85 9.15 -13.34 3.11
N ILE A 86 9.60 -12.09 2.95
CA ILE A 86 9.79 -11.48 1.63
C ILE A 86 10.98 -12.13 0.90
N GLY A 87 11.99 -12.61 1.64
CA GLY A 87 13.09 -13.41 1.09
C GLY A 87 12.62 -14.74 0.54
N ALA A 88 11.79 -15.47 1.29
CA ALA A 88 11.17 -16.70 0.80
C ALA A 88 10.31 -16.45 -0.44
N PHE A 89 9.58 -15.33 -0.47
CA PHE A 89 8.78 -14.92 -1.61
C PHE A 89 9.63 -14.55 -2.83
N ALA A 90 10.66 -13.73 -2.64
CA ALA A 90 11.63 -13.37 -3.67
C ALA A 90 12.29 -14.62 -4.29
N TRP A 91 12.64 -15.59 -3.45
CA TRP A 91 13.17 -16.87 -3.90
C TRP A 91 12.14 -17.70 -4.68
N ALA A 92 10.91 -17.83 -4.17
CA ALA A 92 9.85 -18.62 -4.81
C ALA A 92 9.45 -18.09 -6.20
N PHE A 93 9.51 -16.77 -6.39
CA PHE A 93 9.17 -16.14 -7.67
C PHE A 93 10.39 -15.84 -8.55
N GLY A 94 11.61 -16.07 -8.05
CA GLY A 94 12.86 -15.74 -8.76
C GLY A 94 13.07 -14.24 -8.97
N GLU A 95 12.50 -13.41 -8.11
CA GLU A 95 12.53 -11.95 -8.22
C GLU A 95 13.14 -11.34 -6.96
N TRP A 96 14.27 -10.65 -7.09
CA TRP A 96 15.01 -10.11 -5.94
C TRP A 96 14.58 -8.68 -5.56
N TRP A 97 13.96 -7.94 -6.49
CA TRP A 97 13.57 -6.54 -6.27
C TRP A 97 12.60 -6.31 -5.07
N PRO A 98 11.71 -7.24 -4.67
CA PRO A 98 10.86 -7.06 -3.49
C PRO A 98 11.67 -6.83 -2.20
N LEU A 99 12.88 -7.38 -2.11
CA LEU A 99 13.78 -7.15 -0.98
C LEU A 99 14.26 -5.70 -0.92
N LEU A 100 14.60 -5.11 -2.06
CA LEU A 100 14.95 -3.69 -2.13
C LEU A 100 13.76 -2.80 -1.75
N ALA A 101 12.58 -3.09 -2.31
CA ALA A 101 11.35 -2.35 -2.01
C ALA A 101 11.06 -2.38 -0.50
N PHE A 102 11.18 -3.55 0.11
CA PHE A 102 11.00 -3.70 1.55
C PHE A 102 12.06 -2.97 2.37
N ALA A 103 13.36 -3.14 2.03
CA ALA A 103 14.45 -2.46 2.74
C ALA A 103 14.29 -0.94 2.71
N TRP A 104 13.91 -0.38 1.56
CA TRP A 104 13.60 1.04 1.41
C TRP A 104 12.45 1.49 2.34
N LEU A 105 11.40 0.69 2.45
CA LEU A 105 10.26 0.99 3.32
C LEU A 105 10.59 0.90 4.80
N VAL A 106 11.43 -0.07 5.20
CA VAL A 106 11.95 -0.16 6.57
C VAL A 106 12.75 1.11 6.90
N VAL A 107 13.63 1.57 6.00
CA VAL A 107 14.36 2.83 6.17
C VAL A 107 13.38 4.00 6.34
N GLY A 108 12.37 4.12 5.48
CA GLY A 108 11.35 5.16 5.58
C GLY A 108 10.62 5.16 6.93
N LYS A 109 10.26 3.98 7.45
CA LYS A 109 9.61 3.85 8.76
C LYS A 109 10.52 4.15 9.93
N VAL A 110 11.78 3.73 9.89
CA VAL A 110 12.78 4.04 10.93
C VAL A 110 13.04 5.55 10.99
N LEU A 111 13.13 6.21 9.83
CA LEU A 111 13.26 7.67 9.76
C LEU A 111 12.01 8.37 10.28
N TRP A 112 10.82 7.86 9.96
CA TRP A 112 9.56 8.40 10.45
C TRP A 112 9.36 8.22 11.96
N ALA A 113 9.72 7.07 12.53
CA ALA A 113 9.66 6.81 13.97
C ALA A 113 10.61 7.71 14.78
N ARG A 114 11.64 8.29 14.14
CA ARG A 114 12.53 9.30 14.71
C ARG A 114 11.98 10.73 14.61
N GLY A 115 10.94 10.95 13.79
CA GLY A 115 10.24 12.22 13.65
C GLY A 115 9.21 12.39 14.76
N ASP A 116 9.56 13.20 15.74
CA ASP A 116 8.87 13.37 17.01
C ASP A 116 7.53 14.12 16.86
N GLU A 117 6.45 13.40 16.55
CA GLU A 117 5.08 13.88 16.81
C GLU A 117 4.37 12.90 17.77
N ALA A 118 4.89 12.84 18.99
CA ALA A 118 4.27 12.10 20.08
C ALA A 118 2.98 12.79 20.56
N GLY A 119 1.83 12.22 20.20
CA GLY A 119 0.53 12.57 20.77
C GLY A 119 -0.51 11.51 20.44
N ASP A 120 -1.38 11.21 21.40
CA ASP A 120 -2.45 10.20 21.24
C ASP A 120 -3.31 10.43 20.00
N ASP A 121 -3.58 11.70 19.67
CA ASP A 121 -4.29 12.10 18.45
C ASP A 121 -3.56 11.62 17.19
N ALA A 122 -2.23 11.76 17.13
CA ALA A 122 -1.43 11.37 15.98
C ALA A 122 -1.43 9.84 15.78
N THR A 123 -1.34 9.07 16.87
CA THR A 123 -1.44 7.60 16.81
C THR A 123 -2.82 7.16 16.32
N MET A 124 -3.89 7.76 16.84
CA MET A 124 -5.27 7.46 16.41
C MET A 124 -5.45 7.75 14.91
N TRP A 125 -4.94 8.88 14.42
CA TRP A 125 -5.00 9.22 12.99
C TRP A 125 -4.22 8.23 12.12
N LYS A 126 -3.01 7.83 12.53
CA LYS A 126 -2.21 6.80 11.83
C LYS A 126 -2.97 5.48 11.75
N MET A 127 -3.62 5.08 12.84
CA MET A 127 -4.44 3.86 12.89
C MET A 127 -5.68 3.94 12.00
N ALA A 128 -6.37 5.08 11.99
CA ALA A 128 -7.52 5.29 11.11
C ALA A 128 -7.10 5.24 9.63
N ALA A 129 -5.97 5.85 9.26
CA ALA A 129 -5.44 5.80 7.90
C ALA A 129 -5.06 4.36 7.48
N TRP A 130 -4.40 3.61 8.38
CA TRP A 130 -4.09 2.19 8.16
C TRP A 130 -5.37 1.34 8.02
N ALA A 131 -6.34 1.51 8.90
CA ALA A 131 -7.61 0.78 8.81
C ALA A 131 -8.35 1.08 7.49
N GLY A 132 -8.28 2.33 7.03
CA GLY A 132 -8.78 2.74 5.72
C GLY A 132 -8.09 2.01 4.56
N SER A 133 -6.76 1.84 4.61
CA SER A 133 -6.03 1.10 3.57
C SER A 133 -6.36 -0.40 3.60
N VAL A 134 -6.49 -1.00 4.78
CA VAL A 134 -6.95 -2.39 4.94
C VAL A 134 -8.34 -2.56 4.32
N ALA A 135 -9.28 -1.68 4.66
CA ALA A 135 -10.64 -1.73 4.13
C ALA A 135 -10.65 -1.58 2.60
N ALA A 136 -9.87 -0.65 2.04
CA ALA A 136 -9.74 -0.48 0.59
C ALA A 136 -9.13 -1.72 -0.09
N TYR A 137 -8.12 -2.35 0.52
CA TYR A 137 -7.49 -3.56 -0.01
C TYR A 137 -8.48 -4.74 -0.04
N LEU A 138 -9.17 -4.99 1.08
CA LEU A 138 -10.17 -6.06 1.19
C LEU A 138 -11.35 -5.83 0.24
N PHE A 139 -11.83 -4.59 0.14
CA PHE A 139 -12.85 -4.22 -0.82
C PHE A 139 -12.40 -4.50 -2.26
N ALA A 140 -11.17 -4.10 -2.62
CA ALA A 140 -10.64 -4.33 -3.96
C ALA A 140 -10.49 -5.83 -4.26
N VAL A 141 -9.97 -6.65 -3.34
CA VAL A 141 -9.94 -8.12 -3.49
C VAL A 141 -11.35 -8.64 -3.73
N ALA A 142 -12.30 -8.34 -2.84
CA ALA A 142 -13.65 -8.89 -2.90
C ALA A 142 -14.36 -8.54 -4.22
N VAL A 143 -14.29 -7.26 -4.63
CA VAL A 143 -14.91 -6.80 -5.88
C VAL A 143 -14.30 -7.51 -7.08
N THR A 144 -12.97 -7.56 -7.17
CA THR A 144 -12.28 -8.13 -8.34
C THR A 144 -12.30 -9.67 -8.40
N SER A 145 -12.56 -10.34 -7.27
CA SER A 145 -12.76 -11.79 -7.23
C SER A 145 -14.19 -12.22 -7.57
N ILE A 146 -15.19 -11.36 -7.40
CA ILE A 146 -16.61 -11.70 -7.60
C ILE A 146 -17.12 -11.16 -8.94
N VAL A 147 -16.72 -9.96 -9.33
CA VAL A 147 -17.20 -9.32 -10.55
C VAL A 147 -16.44 -9.90 -11.74
N PRO A 148 -17.13 -10.36 -12.81
CA PRO A 148 -16.46 -10.78 -14.04
C PRO A 148 -15.80 -9.56 -14.70
N LEU A 149 -14.47 -9.51 -14.64
CA LEU A 149 -13.69 -8.41 -15.18
C LEU A 149 -13.27 -8.69 -16.63
N PRO A 150 -13.31 -7.67 -17.52
CA PRO A 150 -12.79 -7.84 -18.86
C PRO A 150 -11.29 -8.07 -18.82
N ARG A 151 -10.80 -9.02 -19.64
CA ARG A 151 -9.36 -9.30 -19.75
C ARG A 151 -8.58 -8.14 -20.36
N LEU A 152 -9.24 -7.29 -21.15
CA LEU A 152 -8.63 -6.21 -21.93
C LEU A 152 -7.42 -6.74 -22.73
N GLY A 153 -6.21 -6.28 -22.42
CA GLY A 153 -4.99 -6.74 -23.10
C GLY A 153 -4.53 -8.15 -22.71
N MET A 154 -5.00 -8.70 -21.57
CA MET A 154 -4.56 -9.99 -21.01
C MET A 154 -5.31 -11.20 -21.58
N ARG A 155 -5.27 -11.35 -22.91
CA ARG A 155 -5.87 -12.51 -23.61
C ARG A 155 -5.22 -13.82 -23.16
N GLU A 156 -6.00 -14.90 -23.13
CA GLU A 156 -5.56 -16.24 -22.69
C GLU A 156 -4.37 -16.76 -23.52
N GLU A 157 -4.38 -16.46 -24.81
CA GLU A 157 -3.31 -16.77 -25.77
C GLU A 157 -1.93 -16.24 -25.32
N LEU A 158 -1.92 -15.12 -24.59
CA LEU A 158 -0.71 -14.42 -24.16
C LEU A 158 -0.25 -14.85 -22.76
N GLN A 159 -1.07 -15.61 -22.04
CA GLN A 159 -0.83 -15.99 -20.65
C GLN A 159 0.49 -16.75 -20.43
N PRO A 160 0.92 -17.68 -21.31
CA PRO A 160 2.24 -18.32 -21.19
C PRO A 160 3.41 -17.33 -21.22
N ARG A 161 3.20 -16.11 -21.73
CA ARG A 161 4.23 -15.07 -21.86
C ARG A 161 4.32 -14.14 -20.65
N PHE A 162 3.42 -14.26 -19.66
CA PHE A 162 3.42 -13.40 -18.49
C PHE A 162 4.50 -13.76 -17.46
N GLY A 163 5.24 -14.85 -17.68
CA GLY A 163 6.38 -15.24 -16.83
C GLY A 163 5.97 -15.99 -15.56
N PHE A 164 4.76 -16.53 -15.52
CA PHE A 164 4.36 -17.51 -14.51
C PHE A 164 5.02 -18.85 -14.85
N GLY A 165 5.60 -19.52 -13.85
CA GLY A 165 6.18 -20.86 -14.05
C GLY A 165 5.09 -21.92 -14.20
N ASP A 166 5.41 -23.03 -14.88
CA ASP A 166 4.46 -24.11 -15.18
C ASP A 166 3.86 -24.78 -13.93
N SER A 167 4.54 -24.67 -12.78
CA SER A 167 4.09 -25.19 -11.49
C SER A 167 3.26 -24.20 -10.67
N MET A 168 3.10 -22.95 -11.13
CA MET A 168 2.32 -21.94 -10.42
C MET A 168 0.82 -22.10 -10.70
N SER A 169 0.01 -21.99 -9.65
CA SER A 169 -1.46 -22.07 -9.74
C SER A 169 -2.12 -21.06 -8.80
N GLY A 170 -3.43 -20.89 -8.95
CA GLY A 170 -4.23 -20.02 -8.10
C GLY A 170 -4.91 -18.90 -8.89
N ALA A 171 -5.89 -18.26 -8.23
CA ALA A 171 -6.81 -17.34 -8.88
C ALA A 171 -6.14 -16.22 -9.68
N TRP A 172 -5.04 -15.65 -9.18
CA TRP A 172 -4.32 -14.57 -9.86
C TRP A 172 -3.39 -15.04 -10.98
N VAL A 173 -2.98 -16.31 -10.97
CA VAL A 173 -2.22 -16.91 -12.09
C VAL A 173 -3.16 -17.28 -13.21
N GLU A 174 -4.32 -17.85 -12.88
CA GLU A 174 -5.35 -18.30 -13.83
C GLU A 174 -6.12 -17.12 -14.43
N GLN A 175 -6.43 -16.11 -13.62
CA GLN A 175 -7.16 -14.90 -13.99
C GLN A 175 -6.35 -13.64 -13.64
N PRO A 176 -5.22 -13.37 -14.33
CA PRO A 176 -4.31 -12.27 -13.99
C PRO A 176 -4.96 -10.89 -14.09
N GLN A 177 -6.00 -10.73 -14.90
CA GLN A 177 -6.76 -9.50 -14.97
C GLN A 177 -7.40 -9.10 -13.63
N SER A 178 -7.69 -10.07 -12.75
CA SER A 178 -8.29 -9.80 -11.44
C SER A 178 -7.34 -8.99 -10.54
N VAL A 179 -6.11 -9.46 -10.36
CA VAL A 179 -5.10 -8.78 -9.52
C VAL A 179 -4.61 -7.47 -10.13
N VAL A 180 -4.54 -7.39 -11.46
CA VAL A 180 -4.16 -6.13 -12.12
C VAL A 180 -5.25 -5.08 -11.96
N ALA A 181 -6.52 -5.44 -12.18
CA ALA A 181 -7.65 -4.54 -11.93
C ALA A 181 -7.76 -4.19 -10.43
N MET A 182 -7.44 -5.13 -9.55
CA MET A 182 -7.40 -4.90 -8.11
C MET A 182 -6.40 -3.81 -7.76
N GLY A 183 -5.20 -3.82 -8.36
CA GLY A 183 -4.21 -2.77 -8.16
C GLY A 183 -4.70 -1.40 -8.62
N VAL A 184 -5.38 -1.31 -9.78
CA VAL A 184 -6.03 -0.06 -10.23
C VAL A 184 -7.02 0.45 -9.18
N LEU A 185 -7.90 -0.43 -8.72
CA LEU A 185 -8.96 -0.07 -7.78
C LEU A 185 -8.38 0.33 -6.41
N TYR A 186 -7.48 -0.48 -5.86
CA TYR A 186 -6.87 -0.24 -4.55
C TYR A 186 -6.08 1.07 -4.51
N PHE A 187 -5.09 1.24 -5.39
CA PHE A 187 -4.28 2.46 -5.41
C PHE A 187 -5.10 3.67 -5.85
N GLY A 188 -6.11 3.49 -6.71
CA GLY A 188 -7.06 4.53 -7.07
C GLY A 188 -7.88 5.02 -5.87
N LEU A 189 -8.38 4.11 -5.03
CA LEU A 189 -9.08 4.44 -3.79
C LEU A 189 -8.17 5.16 -2.79
N LEU A 190 -6.92 4.72 -2.62
CA LEU A 190 -5.95 5.42 -1.76
C LEU A 190 -5.66 6.84 -2.26
N CYS A 191 -5.42 7.01 -3.55
CA CYS A 191 -5.22 8.31 -4.17
C CYS A 191 -6.43 9.22 -3.92
N ALA A 192 -7.64 8.73 -4.21
CA ALA A 192 -8.87 9.48 -4.01
C ALA A 192 -9.07 9.88 -2.54
N ALA A 193 -8.84 8.95 -1.60
CA ALA A 193 -8.95 9.23 -0.16
C ALA A 193 -8.00 10.35 0.28
N LYS A 194 -6.73 10.31 -0.16
CA LYS A 194 -5.73 11.35 0.16
C LYS A 194 -6.08 12.71 -0.44
N VAL A 195 -6.55 12.75 -1.70
CA VAL A 195 -7.01 13.99 -2.35
C VAL A 195 -8.23 14.57 -1.63
N LEU A 196 -9.22 13.74 -1.30
CA LEU A 196 -10.42 14.16 -0.60
C LEU A 196 -10.09 14.67 0.81
N ALA A 197 -9.20 14.00 1.54
CA ALA A 197 -8.73 14.44 2.86
C ALA A 197 -8.04 15.81 2.79
N ALA A 198 -7.13 16.02 1.83
CA ALA A 198 -6.46 17.31 1.62
C ALA A 198 -7.46 18.43 1.29
N ARG A 199 -8.43 18.17 0.42
CA ARG A 199 -9.47 19.16 0.05
C ARG A 199 -10.38 19.48 1.24
N TRP A 200 -10.75 18.48 2.04
CA TRP A 200 -11.58 18.67 3.22
C TRP A 200 -10.86 19.51 4.28
N GLN A 201 -9.57 19.24 4.50
CA GLN A 201 -8.75 20.03 5.42
C GLN A 201 -8.63 21.49 4.96
N ALA A 202 -8.34 21.74 3.68
CA ALA A 202 -8.26 23.10 3.14
C ALA A 202 -9.56 23.88 3.36
N LYS A 203 -10.73 23.24 3.15
CA LYS A 203 -12.05 23.83 3.43
C LYS A 203 -12.25 24.15 4.91
N ARG A 204 -11.83 23.26 5.83
CA ARG A 204 -11.94 23.51 7.28
C ARG A 204 -11.08 24.69 7.71
N THR A 205 -9.84 24.78 7.22
CA THR A 205 -8.93 25.90 7.51
C THR A 205 -9.50 27.22 7.00
N ALA A 206 -10.03 27.26 5.78
CA ALA A 206 -10.66 28.46 5.21
C ALA A 206 -11.88 28.92 6.03
N ARG A 207 -12.73 27.98 6.48
CA ARG A 207 -13.89 28.30 7.35
C ARG A 207 -13.46 28.84 8.71
N ALA A 208 -12.42 28.27 9.32
CA ALA A 208 -11.91 28.75 10.60
C ALA A 208 -11.32 30.16 10.51
N ALA A 209 -10.63 30.49 9.41
CA ALA A 209 -10.10 31.83 9.16
C ALA A 209 -11.19 32.88 8.89
N ALA A 210 -12.35 32.46 8.40
CA ALA A 210 -13.48 33.34 8.10
C ALA A 210 -14.46 33.53 9.28
N ALA A 211 -14.28 32.80 10.40
CA ALA A 211 -15.12 32.96 11.57
C ALA A 211 -14.77 34.30 12.28
N PRO A 212 -15.74 35.18 12.54
CA PRO A 212 -15.47 36.42 13.26
C PRO A 212 -14.90 36.11 14.64
N THR A 213 -13.82 36.79 15.01
CA THR A 213 -13.29 36.74 16.38
C THR A 213 -14.34 37.32 17.31
N ALA A 214 -15.00 36.47 18.08
CA ALA A 214 -15.90 36.91 19.14
C ALA A 214 -15.10 37.74 20.14
N SER A 215 -15.30 39.06 20.08
CA SER A 215 -14.84 40.05 21.05
C SER A 215 -15.86 40.25 22.14
#